data_AF-X0UFT0-F1
#
_entry.id   AF-X0UFT0-F1
#
_cell.length_a   1.000
_cell.length_b   1.000
_cell.length_c   1.000
_cell.angle_alpha   90.00
_cell.angle_beta   90.00
_cell.angle_gamma   90.00
#
_symmetry.space_group_name_H-M   'P 1'
#
loop_
_entity.id
_entity.type
_entity.pdbx_description
1 polymer ?
#
loop_
_entity_poly.entity_id
_entity_poly.type
_entity_poly.pdbx_seq_one_letter_code
_entity_poly.pdbx_strand_id
1 'polypeptide(L)'
;AKKLPKATIFILFILVFLNLTPGCFAELVTKKDLADVLPTANAFAKKTEPFPHFRGYTTDGGYLMGVVFLTTEVVPEESWGYRDQIATLVGVDARGKITGIKVLSEFESPRYTKGLLADGSWFLNQFEEKDAGDNFILESDVDAITGATITSSTVTRSIKAGLELITEQVLHQHVDKDNPVKHLFFQHLLWQIDFIFLWVMVGLAFWSFFKKNESLRYFILGLSFAYLGIFMGGGFSINDILRFLSGHIPVLLNNLYWYSLVVIAIGLTIIAGRFYCGWLCP
;
A
#
# COMPACT_ATOMS: atom_id res chain seq x y z
N ALA A 1 24.02 31.74 -22.61
CA ALA A 1 23.50 30.89 -21.51
C ALA A 1 24.25 29.55 -21.53
N LYS A 2 25.06 29.23 -20.50
CA LYS A 2 25.72 27.92 -20.39
C LYS A 2 24.64 26.87 -20.17
N LYS A 3 24.45 25.95 -21.13
CA LYS A 3 23.56 24.79 -20.96
C LYS A 3 24.09 23.98 -19.77
N LEU A 4 23.26 23.78 -18.74
CA LEU A 4 23.60 22.90 -17.63
C LEU A 4 23.90 21.49 -18.17
N PRO A 5 24.91 20.80 -17.62
CA PRO A 5 25.17 19.41 -17.98
C PRO A 5 23.89 18.59 -17.77
N LYS A 6 23.58 17.68 -18.71
CA LYS A 6 22.41 16.79 -18.59
C LYS A 6 22.37 16.04 -17.26
N ALA A 7 23.54 15.72 -16.71
CA ALA A 7 23.70 15.10 -15.39
C ALA A 7 23.19 15.99 -14.23
N THR A 8 23.41 17.30 -14.30
CA THR A 8 22.99 18.24 -13.23
C THR A 8 21.48 18.44 -13.21
N ILE A 9 20.83 18.43 -14.38
CA ILE A 9 19.36 18.50 -14.49
C ILE A 9 18.72 17.23 -13.90
N PHE A 10 19.32 16.07 -14.17
CA PHE A 10 18.85 14.79 -13.63
C PHE A 10 18.99 14.72 -12.10
N ILE A 11 20.11 15.19 -11.55
CA ILE A 11 20.32 15.27 -10.09
C ILE A 11 19.33 16.26 -9.44
N LEU A 12 19.07 17.40 -10.07
CA LEU A 12 18.09 18.37 -9.57
C LEU A 12 16.67 17.80 -9.58
N PHE A 13 16.31 17.04 -10.61
CA PHE A 13 15.02 16.38 -10.71
C PHE A 13 14.85 15.31 -9.63
N ILE A 14 15.89 14.50 -9.37
CA ILE A 14 15.90 13.51 -8.26
C ILE A 14 15.77 14.20 -6.91
N LEU A 15 16.47 15.32 -6.67
CA LEU A 15 16.39 16.06 -5.42
C LEU A 15 15.02 16.70 -5.20
N VAL A 16 14.39 17.24 -6.25
CA VAL A 16 13.02 17.76 -6.17
C VAL A 16 12.02 16.63 -5.91
N PHE A 17 12.23 15.48 -6.54
CA PHE A 17 11.39 14.30 -6.36
C PHE A 17 11.47 13.70 -4.95
N LEU A 18 12.68 13.67 -4.37
CA LEU A 18 12.92 13.21 -2.99
C LEU A 18 12.34 14.16 -1.92
N ASN A 19 12.04 15.42 -2.27
CA ASN A 19 11.49 16.42 -1.34
C ASN A 19 9.95 16.50 -1.36
N LEU A 20 9.26 15.65 -2.13
CA LEU A 20 7.81 15.53 -2.05
C LEU A 20 7.46 14.69 -0.81
N THR A 21 7.19 15.39 0.29
CA THR A 21 6.69 14.79 1.52
C THR A 21 5.35 14.10 1.25
N PRO A 22 5.21 12.79 1.55
CA PRO A 22 3.91 12.15 1.53
C PRO A 22 3.09 12.65 2.72
N GLY A 23 1.89 13.16 2.46
CA GLY A 23 0.89 13.37 3.49
C GLY A 23 0.53 12.03 4.14
N CYS A 24 0.63 11.97 5.47
CA CYS A 24 0.26 10.81 6.26
C CYS A 24 -1.28 10.72 6.29
N PHE A 25 -1.85 9.60 5.84
CA PHE A 25 -3.31 9.42 5.79
C PHE A 25 -3.99 9.58 7.17
N ALA A 26 -3.31 9.35 8.30
CA ALA A 26 -3.86 9.68 9.62
C ALA A 26 -4.25 11.14 9.83
N GLU A 27 -3.74 12.08 9.02
CA GLU A 27 -4.14 13.48 9.12
C GLU A 27 -5.57 13.73 8.61
N LEU A 28 -6.18 12.77 7.91
CA LEU A 28 -7.55 12.83 7.40
C LEU A 28 -8.62 12.34 8.40
N VAL A 29 -8.23 11.71 9.52
CA VAL A 29 -9.20 11.12 10.46
C VAL A 29 -9.78 12.18 11.38
N THR A 30 -11.09 12.44 11.29
CA THR A 30 -11.77 13.41 12.16
C THR A 30 -12.26 12.76 13.46
N LYS A 31 -12.49 13.58 14.50
CA LYS A 31 -13.11 13.10 15.75
C LYS A 31 -14.50 12.47 15.52
N LYS A 32 -15.22 12.93 14.49
CA LYS A 32 -16.52 12.36 14.12
C LYS A 32 -16.33 10.94 13.61
N ASP A 33 -15.38 10.71 12.72
CA ASP A 33 -15.13 9.38 12.16
C ASP A 33 -14.73 8.37 13.23
N LEU A 34 -13.94 8.79 14.22
CA LEU A 34 -13.59 7.96 15.38
C LEU A 34 -14.81 7.58 16.23
N ALA A 35 -15.73 8.52 16.46
CA ALA A 35 -16.95 8.29 17.20
C ALA A 35 -17.97 7.44 16.40
N ASP A 36 -17.97 7.54 15.07
CA ASP A 36 -18.84 6.73 14.21
C ASP A 36 -18.45 5.24 14.28
N VAL A 37 -17.15 4.91 14.30
CA VAL A 37 -16.67 3.52 14.32
C VAL A 37 -16.48 2.93 15.71
N LEU A 38 -16.30 3.76 16.75
CA LEU A 38 -16.20 3.32 18.16
C LEU A 38 -17.08 4.21 19.05
N PRO A 39 -18.41 4.05 19.00
CA PRO A 39 -19.36 4.94 19.68
C PRO A 39 -19.33 4.84 21.21
N THR A 40 -18.76 3.77 21.76
CA THR A 40 -18.62 3.56 23.21
C THR A 40 -17.50 4.40 23.83
N ALA A 41 -16.62 5.00 23.02
CA ALA A 41 -15.54 5.86 23.49
C ALA A 41 -15.86 7.35 23.34
N ASN A 42 -15.51 8.14 24.34
CA ASN A 42 -15.75 9.59 24.38
C ASN A 42 -14.46 10.42 24.25
N ALA A 43 -13.30 9.78 24.46
CA ALA A 43 -11.99 10.39 24.31
C ALA A 43 -11.06 9.45 23.52
N PHE A 44 -10.25 10.02 22.63
CA PHE A 44 -9.34 9.25 21.78
C PHE A 44 -7.90 9.76 21.94
N ALA A 45 -6.96 8.83 22.11
CA ALA A 45 -5.54 9.12 22.14
C ALA A 45 -4.83 8.40 20.99
N LYS A 46 -4.17 9.18 20.11
CA LYS A 46 -3.33 8.62 19.04
C LYS A 46 -2.05 8.02 19.63
N LYS A 47 -1.69 6.83 19.17
CA LYS A 47 -0.47 6.09 19.47
C LYS A 47 0.20 5.71 18.15
N THR A 48 1.53 5.65 18.15
CA THR A 48 2.31 5.38 16.94
C THR A 48 2.98 4.01 16.95
N GLU A 49 3.06 3.36 18.13
CA GLU A 49 3.70 2.06 18.32
C GLU A 49 2.67 1.03 18.82
N PRO A 50 2.74 -0.24 18.37
CA PRO A 50 3.68 -0.77 17.37
C PRO A 50 3.46 -0.22 15.94
N PHE A 51 2.27 0.29 15.69
CA PHE A 51 1.88 1.01 14.48
C PHE A 51 0.85 2.10 14.83
N PRO A 52 0.60 3.08 13.95
CA PRO A 52 -0.39 4.13 14.18
C PRO A 52 -1.80 3.59 14.46
N HIS A 53 -2.34 3.92 15.64
CA HIS A 53 -3.70 3.58 16.05
C HIS A 53 -4.23 4.59 17.06
N PHE A 54 -5.54 4.59 17.29
CA PHE A 54 -6.20 5.40 18.31
C PHE A 54 -6.74 4.51 19.41
N ARG A 55 -6.48 4.84 20.66
CA ARG A 55 -7.11 4.17 21.81
C ARG A 55 -8.30 5.00 22.27
N GLY A 56 -9.47 4.36 22.37
CA GLY A 56 -10.71 4.96 22.81
C GLY A 56 -10.96 4.72 24.31
N TYR A 57 -11.31 5.77 25.03
CA TYR A 57 -11.53 5.75 26.47
C TYR A 57 -12.89 6.36 26.83
N THR A 58 -13.48 5.88 27.92
CA THR A 58 -14.59 6.58 28.57
C THR A 58 -14.09 7.81 29.33
N THR A 59 -14.90 8.87 29.35
CA THR A 59 -14.62 10.06 30.16
C THR A 59 -14.71 9.75 31.66
N ASP A 60 -15.57 8.79 32.02
CA ASP A 60 -15.86 8.43 33.40
C ASP A 60 -14.99 7.25 33.83
N GLY A 61 -13.76 7.56 34.27
CA GLY A 61 -12.82 6.59 34.85
C GLY A 61 -11.68 6.15 33.94
N GLY A 62 -11.62 6.62 32.69
CA GLY A 62 -10.47 6.41 31.81
C GLY A 62 -10.25 4.94 31.40
N TYR A 63 -11.29 4.11 31.46
CA TYR A 63 -11.25 2.72 31.01
C TYR A 63 -11.10 2.66 29.49
N LEU A 64 -10.27 1.74 28.99
CA LEU A 64 -10.11 1.45 27.57
C LEU A 64 -11.38 0.77 27.06
N MET A 65 -12.10 1.43 26.15
CA MET A 65 -13.31 0.89 25.51
C MET A 65 -12.98 0.11 24.23
N GLY A 66 -11.87 0.45 23.58
CA GLY A 66 -11.47 -0.17 22.34
C GLY A 66 -10.31 0.54 21.65
N VAL A 67 -10.03 0.10 20.43
CA VAL A 67 -8.99 0.61 19.55
C VAL A 67 -9.60 0.91 18.18
N VAL A 68 -9.18 2.00 17.57
CA VAL A 68 -9.52 2.34 16.18
C VAL A 68 -8.23 2.40 15.38
N PHE A 69 -8.23 1.82 14.19
CA PHE A 69 -7.06 1.83 13.31
C PHE A 69 -7.44 2.07 11.86
N LEU A 70 -6.46 2.55 11.09
CA LEU A 70 -6.59 2.74 9.65
C LEU A 70 -5.82 1.64 8.93
N THR A 71 -6.49 0.91 8.04
CA THR A 71 -5.89 -0.24 7.33
C THR A 71 -4.63 0.16 6.55
N THR A 72 -4.61 1.34 5.94
CA THR A 72 -3.44 1.85 5.19
C THR A 72 -2.24 2.17 6.07
N GLU A 73 -2.40 2.26 7.39
CA GLU A 73 -1.30 2.51 8.32
C GLU A 73 -0.84 1.24 9.04
N VAL A 74 -1.76 0.32 9.33
CA VAL A 74 -1.44 -0.95 9.99
C VAL A 74 -1.01 -2.02 8.98
N VAL A 75 -1.70 -2.11 7.83
CA VAL A 75 -1.50 -3.09 6.76
C VAL A 75 -1.53 -2.43 5.37
N PRO A 76 -0.59 -1.51 5.07
CA PRO A 76 -0.57 -0.78 3.80
C PRO A 76 -0.53 -1.70 2.57
N GLU A 77 0.12 -2.85 2.67
CA GLU A 77 0.27 -3.81 1.56
C GLU A 77 -1.03 -4.55 1.24
N GLU A 78 -1.85 -4.82 2.25
CA GLU A 78 -3.16 -5.47 2.08
C GLU A 78 -4.24 -4.50 1.64
N SER A 79 -3.97 -3.19 1.72
CA SER A 79 -4.93 -2.11 1.46
C SER A 79 -4.98 -1.66 0.00
N TRP A 80 -4.21 -2.28 -0.91
CA TRP A 80 -4.21 -1.94 -2.34
C TRP A 80 -5.45 -2.48 -3.06
N GLY A 81 -6.31 -1.59 -3.54
CA GLY A 81 -7.46 -1.90 -4.38
C GLY A 81 -7.09 -2.04 -5.86
N TYR A 82 -8.10 -2.07 -6.73
CA TYR A 82 -7.90 -2.15 -8.17
C TYR A 82 -7.28 -0.85 -8.72
N ARG A 83 -7.62 0.30 -8.14
CA ARG A 83 -7.14 1.60 -8.61
C ARG A 83 -6.37 2.43 -7.61
N ASP A 84 -6.50 2.25 -6.31
CA ASP A 84 -5.63 2.91 -5.33
C ASP A 84 -5.73 2.19 -3.98
N GLN A 85 -5.01 2.66 -2.98
CA GLN A 85 -5.25 2.21 -1.61
C GLN A 85 -6.64 2.61 -1.13
N ILE A 86 -7.28 1.69 -0.41
CA ILE A 86 -8.59 1.91 0.22
C ILE A 86 -8.34 2.12 1.71
N ALA A 87 -8.47 3.37 2.14
CA ALA A 87 -8.28 3.77 3.53
C ALA A 87 -9.53 3.43 4.34
N THR A 88 -9.50 2.29 5.03
CA THR A 88 -10.62 1.80 5.83
C THR A 88 -10.31 2.00 7.31
N LEU A 89 -11.15 2.78 7.98
CA LEU A 89 -11.12 2.99 9.43
C LEU A 89 -11.96 1.90 10.09
N VAL A 90 -11.38 1.20 11.05
CA VAL A 90 -11.99 0.07 11.73
C VAL A 90 -11.96 0.32 13.23
N GLY A 91 -13.12 0.29 13.87
CA GLY A 91 -13.27 0.34 15.33
C GLY A 91 -13.40 -1.07 15.90
N VAL A 92 -12.65 -1.35 16.95
CA VAL A 92 -12.61 -2.65 17.63
C VAL A 92 -12.83 -2.43 19.13
N ASP A 93 -13.73 -3.18 19.74
CA ASP A 93 -13.96 -3.10 21.19
C ASP A 93 -12.80 -3.73 22.00
N ALA A 94 -12.85 -3.58 23.32
CA ALA A 94 -11.87 -4.18 24.23
C ALA A 94 -11.85 -5.72 24.22
N ARG A 95 -12.82 -6.38 23.57
CA ARG A 95 -12.91 -7.85 23.43
C ARG A 95 -12.38 -8.34 22.07
N GLY A 96 -11.96 -7.44 21.18
CA GLY A 96 -11.47 -7.79 19.85
C GLY A 96 -12.55 -7.90 18.78
N LYS A 97 -13.77 -7.43 19.04
CA LYS A 97 -14.87 -7.43 18.07
C LYS A 97 -14.95 -6.11 17.31
N ILE A 98 -15.23 -6.19 16.02
CA ILE A 98 -15.47 -5.01 15.18
C ILE A 98 -16.78 -4.34 15.63
N THR A 99 -16.71 -3.05 15.93
CA THR A 99 -17.85 -2.22 16.35
C THR A 99 -18.37 -1.30 15.26
N GLY A 100 -17.53 -1.00 14.26
CA GLY A 100 -17.92 -0.19 13.12
C GLY A 100 -16.78 -0.05 12.12
N ILE A 101 -17.15 0.14 10.85
CA ILE A 101 -16.22 0.30 9.73
C ILE A 101 -16.64 1.47 8.87
N LYS A 102 -15.64 2.22 8.41
CA LYS A 102 -15.82 3.38 7.57
C LYS A 102 -14.72 3.50 6.52
N VAL A 103 -15.08 3.63 5.25
CA VAL A 103 -14.10 3.91 4.19
C VAL A 103 -13.91 5.42 4.10
N LEU A 104 -12.72 5.91 4.48
CA LEU A 104 -12.41 7.35 4.51
C LEU A 104 -11.97 7.87 3.15
N SER A 105 -11.26 7.05 2.38
CA SER A 105 -10.76 7.40 1.06
C SER A 105 -10.67 6.17 0.17
N GLU A 106 -11.19 6.28 -1.03
CA GLU A 106 -11.11 5.27 -2.07
C GLU A 106 -11.08 5.97 -3.44
N PHE A 107 -10.35 5.39 -4.38
CA PHE A 107 -10.33 5.86 -5.77
C PHE A 107 -10.60 4.73 -6.75
N GLU A 108 -11.70 4.02 -6.54
CA GLU A 108 -12.12 2.89 -7.35
C GLU A 108 -12.98 3.30 -8.54
N SER A 109 -13.34 2.31 -9.36
CA SER A 109 -14.25 2.54 -10.48
C SER A 109 -15.67 2.80 -9.94
N PRO A 110 -16.21 4.05 -10.02
CA PRO A 110 -17.48 4.38 -9.38
C PRO A 110 -18.66 3.59 -9.95
N ARG A 111 -18.51 3.08 -11.18
CA ARG A 111 -19.50 2.19 -11.81
C ARG A 111 -19.80 0.96 -10.97
N TYR A 112 -18.83 0.47 -10.20
CA TYR A 112 -18.95 -0.74 -9.41
C TYR A 112 -19.02 -0.49 -7.90
N THR A 113 -18.43 0.60 -7.39
CA THR A 113 -18.32 0.84 -5.93
C THR A 113 -19.25 1.92 -5.38
N LYS A 114 -19.87 2.73 -6.23
CA LYS A 114 -20.65 3.91 -5.80
C LYS A 114 -21.79 3.53 -4.85
N GLY A 115 -21.72 4.02 -3.63
CA GLY A 115 -22.69 3.77 -2.56
C GLY A 115 -22.54 2.41 -1.86
N LEU A 116 -21.67 1.53 -2.37
CA LEU A 116 -21.43 0.20 -1.80
C LEU A 116 -20.24 0.17 -0.84
N LEU A 117 -19.41 1.20 -0.84
CA LEU A 117 -18.38 1.46 0.17
C LEU A 117 -18.75 2.63 1.10
N ALA A 118 -19.99 3.13 1.00
CA ALA A 118 -20.47 4.19 1.87
C ALA A 118 -20.79 3.67 3.28
N ASP A 119 -20.75 4.58 4.26
CA ASP A 119 -21.15 4.32 5.65
C ASP A 119 -22.50 3.61 5.72
N GLY A 120 -22.56 2.50 6.45
CA GLY A 120 -23.78 1.70 6.63
C GLY A 120 -24.24 0.91 5.39
N SER A 121 -23.40 0.82 4.34
CA SER A 121 -23.69 -0.01 3.17
C SER A 121 -23.78 -1.49 3.55
N TRP A 122 -24.59 -2.24 2.80
CA TRP A 122 -24.79 -3.67 3.04
C TRP A 122 -23.46 -4.44 3.06
N PHE A 123 -22.48 -4.02 2.25
CA PHE A 123 -21.19 -4.68 2.14
C PHE A 123 -20.36 -4.51 3.42
N LEU A 124 -20.28 -3.29 3.95
CA LEU A 124 -19.50 -2.98 5.15
C LEU A 124 -20.15 -3.55 6.43
N ASN A 125 -21.48 -3.59 6.50
CA ASN A 125 -22.20 -4.12 7.67
C ASN A 125 -21.94 -5.61 7.90
N GLN A 126 -21.48 -6.35 6.88
CA GLN A 126 -21.14 -7.78 7.04
C GLN A 126 -19.99 -8.01 8.01
N PHE A 127 -19.16 -7.01 8.27
CA PHE A 127 -17.97 -7.12 9.11
C PHE A 127 -18.23 -6.74 10.57
N GLU A 128 -19.35 -6.08 10.88
CA GLU A 128 -19.70 -5.75 12.26
C GLU A 128 -19.86 -7.03 13.10
N GLU A 129 -19.48 -6.96 14.38
CA GLU A 129 -19.51 -8.05 15.36
C GLU A 129 -18.56 -9.23 15.09
N LYS A 130 -17.86 -9.26 13.95
CA LYS A 130 -16.78 -10.24 13.67
C LYS A 130 -15.55 -9.98 14.52
N ASP A 131 -14.78 -11.01 14.78
CA ASP A 131 -13.51 -10.94 15.52
C ASP A 131 -12.35 -11.60 14.75
N ALA A 132 -11.13 -11.49 15.29
CA ALA A 132 -9.91 -12.00 14.63
C ALA A 132 -9.91 -13.53 14.40
N GLY A 133 -10.78 -14.28 15.07
CA GLY A 133 -10.94 -15.72 14.89
C GLY A 133 -11.80 -16.11 13.69
N ASP A 134 -12.54 -15.17 13.10
CA ASP A 134 -13.35 -15.42 11.91
C ASP A 134 -12.48 -15.54 10.64
N ASN A 135 -12.96 -16.29 9.64
CA ASN A 135 -12.17 -16.60 8.45
C ASN A 135 -12.18 -15.51 7.37
N PHE A 136 -13.23 -14.68 7.30
CA PHE A 136 -13.41 -13.61 6.30
C PHE A 136 -13.18 -14.08 4.85
N ILE A 137 -13.65 -15.27 4.49
CA ILE A 137 -13.49 -15.78 3.12
C ILE A 137 -14.52 -15.10 2.21
N LEU A 138 -14.05 -14.41 1.17
CA LEU A 138 -14.93 -13.78 0.19
C LEU A 138 -15.77 -14.84 -0.55
N GLU A 139 -17.05 -14.55 -0.80
CA GLU A 139 -18.05 -15.45 -1.40
C GLU A 139 -18.43 -16.67 -0.53
N SER A 140 -17.89 -16.79 0.69
CA SER A 140 -18.29 -17.79 1.69
C SER A 140 -18.83 -17.12 2.95
N ASP A 141 -17.99 -16.31 3.59
CA ASP A 141 -18.29 -15.66 4.88
C ASP A 141 -18.61 -14.16 4.74
N VAL A 142 -18.25 -13.59 3.58
CA VAL A 142 -18.46 -12.19 3.20
C VAL A 142 -18.85 -12.15 1.72
N ASP A 143 -20.03 -11.63 1.43
CA ASP A 143 -20.53 -11.45 0.07
C ASP A 143 -19.72 -10.37 -0.67
N ALA A 144 -19.31 -10.68 -1.90
CA ALA A 144 -18.59 -9.77 -2.78
C ALA A 144 -19.52 -8.81 -3.53
N ILE A 145 -19.03 -7.62 -3.84
CA ILE A 145 -19.71 -6.70 -4.77
C ILE A 145 -19.52 -7.22 -6.20
N THR A 146 -20.62 -7.45 -6.91
CA THR A 146 -20.59 -7.91 -8.30
C THR A 146 -19.80 -6.96 -9.20
N GLY A 147 -18.79 -7.49 -9.90
CA GLY A 147 -17.92 -6.71 -10.79
C GLY A 147 -16.85 -5.88 -10.08
N ALA A 148 -16.77 -5.93 -8.74
CA ALA A 148 -15.73 -5.28 -7.93
C ALA A 148 -14.96 -6.28 -7.06
N THR A 149 -14.73 -7.51 -7.55
CA THR A 149 -14.10 -8.59 -6.76
C THR A 149 -12.74 -8.21 -6.17
N ILE A 150 -11.90 -7.48 -6.92
CA ILE A 150 -10.60 -7.01 -6.42
C ILE A 150 -10.79 -6.04 -5.25
N THR A 151 -11.67 -5.04 -5.40
CA THR A 151 -12.00 -4.08 -4.35
C THR A 151 -12.58 -4.78 -3.11
N SER A 152 -13.55 -5.67 -3.29
CA SER A 152 -14.15 -6.43 -2.18
C SER A 152 -13.14 -7.31 -1.46
N SER A 153 -12.24 -7.96 -2.21
CA SER A 153 -11.15 -8.76 -1.65
C SER A 153 -10.18 -7.90 -0.84
N THR A 154 -9.78 -6.73 -1.35
CA THR A 154 -8.90 -5.79 -0.65
C THR A 154 -9.51 -5.30 0.67
N VAL A 155 -10.77 -4.85 0.66
CA VAL A 155 -11.43 -4.39 1.89
C VAL A 155 -11.50 -5.53 2.91
N THR A 156 -11.93 -6.71 2.48
CA THR A 156 -12.05 -7.89 3.34
C THR A 156 -10.71 -8.29 3.97
N ARG A 157 -9.67 -8.43 3.15
CA ARG A 157 -8.34 -8.87 3.57
C ARG A 157 -7.62 -7.83 4.43
N SER A 158 -7.71 -6.55 4.09
CA SER A 158 -7.10 -5.47 4.88
C SER A 158 -7.75 -5.31 6.25
N ILE A 159 -9.08 -5.45 6.35
CA ILE A 159 -9.77 -5.48 7.65
C ILE A 159 -9.31 -6.68 8.47
N LYS A 160 -9.31 -7.89 7.87
CA LYS A 160 -8.90 -9.12 8.57
C LYS A 160 -7.46 -9.02 9.10
N ALA A 161 -6.51 -8.71 8.23
CA ALA A 161 -5.10 -8.63 8.60
C ALA A 161 -4.83 -7.52 9.65
N GLY A 162 -5.50 -6.37 9.51
CA GLY A 162 -5.42 -5.30 10.50
C GLY A 162 -6.01 -5.69 11.85
N LEU A 163 -7.15 -6.38 11.86
CA LEU A 163 -7.82 -6.86 13.07
C LEU A 163 -6.97 -7.89 13.82
N GLU A 164 -6.37 -8.84 13.10
CA GLU A 164 -5.43 -9.83 13.67
C GLU A 164 -4.26 -9.12 14.37
N LEU A 165 -3.60 -8.18 13.69
CA LEU A 165 -2.46 -7.44 14.24
C LEU A 165 -2.83 -6.58 15.45
N ILE A 166 -3.97 -5.89 15.40
CA ILE A 166 -4.47 -5.06 16.51
C ILE A 166 -4.81 -5.92 17.71
N THR A 167 -5.47 -7.04 17.47
CA THR A 167 -5.88 -7.95 18.55
C THR A 167 -4.67 -8.57 19.22
N GLU A 168 -3.70 -9.06 18.44
CA GLU A 168 -2.48 -9.70 18.96
C GLU A 168 -1.55 -8.70 19.67
N GLN A 169 -1.25 -7.56 19.04
CA GLN A 169 -0.18 -6.67 19.50
C GLN A 169 -0.66 -5.53 20.41
N VAL A 170 -1.94 -5.16 20.34
CA VAL A 170 -2.50 -4.02 21.09
C VAL A 170 -3.45 -4.45 22.20
N LEU A 171 -4.38 -5.38 21.92
CA LEU A 171 -5.40 -5.79 22.89
C LEU A 171 -4.93 -6.92 23.81
N HIS A 172 -4.38 -8.01 23.27
CA HIS A 172 -3.90 -9.16 24.02
C HIS A 172 -2.47 -8.97 24.52
N GLN A 173 -2.19 -7.91 25.29
CA GLN A 173 -0.85 -7.59 25.80
C GLN A 173 -0.28 -8.69 26.74
N HIS A 174 0.11 -9.82 26.14
CA HIS A 174 0.89 -10.97 26.59
C HIS A 174 1.67 -11.45 25.36
N VAL A 175 2.54 -10.59 24.82
CA VAL A 175 3.53 -11.02 23.84
C VAL A 175 4.86 -11.18 24.55
N ASP A 176 5.17 -12.46 24.74
CA ASP A 176 6.49 -13.00 25.01
C ASP A 176 7.54 -12.31 24.14
N LYS A 177 8.70 -12.01 24.72
CA LYS A 177 9.74 -11.16 24.10
C LYS A 177 10.52 -11.84 22.97
N ASP A 178 9.99 -12.90 22.37
CA ASP A 178 10.63 -13.61 21.26
C ASP A 178 9.73 -13.62 20.01
N ASN A 179 9.95 -12.60 19.17
CA ASN A 179 9.72 -12.55 17.72
C ASN A 179 8.29 -12.40 17.13
N PRO A 180 7.69 -11.19 17.17
CA PRO A 180 6.74 -10.74 16.14
C PRO A 180 7.43 -9.98 14.99
N VAL A 181 8.68 -9.55 15.17
CA VAL A 181 9.39 -8.67 14.21
C VAL A 181 9.86 -9.42 12.96
N LYS A 182 9.88 -10.76 12.96
CA LYS A 182 10.38 -11.52 11.82
C LYS A 182 9.50 -11.38 10.58
N HIS A 183 8.19 -11.31 10.70
CA HIS A 183 7.29 -11.27 9.53
C HIS A 183 7.25 -9.89 8.87
N LEU A 184 7.11 -8.82 9.66
CA LEU A 184 7.12 -7.45 9.12
C LEU A 184 8.50 -7.06 8.55
N PHE A 185 9.58 -7.53 9.18
CA PHE A 185 10.95 -7.32 8.68
C PHE A 185 11.26 -8.16 7.44
N PHE A 186 10.83 -9.43 7.35
CA PHE A 186 11.02 -10.22 6.12
C PHE A 186 10.24 -9.64 4.95
N GLN A 187 9.03 -9.11 5.17
CA GLN A 187 8.22 -8.49 4.12
C GLN A 187 8.88 -7.19 3.58
N HIS A 188 9.43 -6.36 4.47
CA HIS A 188 10.21 -5.18 4.07
C HIS A 188 11.56 -5.54 3.40
N LEU A 189 12.17 -6.67 3.79
CA LEU A 189 13.40 -7.19 3.19
C LEU A 189 13.17 -7.74 1.77
N LEU A 190 12.02 -8.37 1.52
CA LEU A 190 11.61 -8.85 0.18
C LEU A 190 11.33 -7.68 -0.78
N TRP A 191 10.74 -6.58 -0.30
CA TRP A 191 10.54 -5.34 -1.10
C TRP A 191 11.86 -4.67 -1.54
N GLN A 192 12.94 -4.83 -0.78
CA GLN A 192 14.28 -4.39 -1.20
C GLN A 192 14.88 -5.28 -2.29
N ILE A 193 14.50 -6.57 -2.36
CA ILE A 193 15.06 -7.50 -3.35
C ILE A 193 14.65 -7.07 -4.76
N ASP A 194 13.39 -6.69 -4.98
CA ASP A 194 12.93 -6.30 -6.32
C ASP A 194 13.59 -5.02 -6.82
N PHE A 195 13.79 -4.05 -5.91
CA PHE A 195 14.55 -2.85 -6.20
C PHE A 195 16.00 -3.18 -6.57
N ILE A 196 16.69 -3.97 -5.73
CA ILE A 196 18.08 -4.38 -5.98
C ILE A 196 18.19 -5.17 -7.29
N PHE A 197 17.27 -6.10 -7.54
CA PHE A 197 17.25 -6.94 -8.73
C PHE A 197 17.06 -6.11 -10.00
N LEU A 198 16.14 -5.13 -9.98
CA LEU A 198 15.95 -4.20 -11.09
C LEU A 198 17.23 -3.39 -11.38
N TRP A 199 17.88 -2.84 -10.35
CA TRP A 199 19.13 -2.09 -10.52
C TRP A 199 20.29 -2.96 -11.00
N VAL A 200 20.38 -4.21 -10.55
CA VAL A 200 21.35 -5.20 -11.04
C VAL A 200 21.07 -5.53 -12.50
N MET A 201 19.82 -5.76 -12.89
CA MET A 201 19.42 -5.97 -14.28
C MET A 201 19.80 -4.79 -15.18
N VAL A 202 19.52 -3.57 -14.75
CA VAL A 202 19.90 -2.34 -15.46
C VAL A 202 21.41 -2.23 -15.58
N GLY A 203 22.14 -2.51 -14.50
CA GLY A 203 23.61 -2.50 -14.50
C GLY A 203 24.19 -3.52 -15.47
N LEU A 204 23.64 -4.75 -15.51
CA LEU A 204 24.04 -5.79 -16.46
C LEU A 204 23.69 -5.41 -17.90
N ALA A 205 22.52 -4.81 -18.14
CA ALA A 205 22.13 -4.33 -19.46
C ALA A 205 23.09 -3.23 -19.93
N PHE A 206 23.41 -2.29 -19.04
CA PHE A 206 24.33 -1.20 -19.31
C PHE A 206 25.74 -1.73 -19.57
N TRP A 207 26.21 -2.72 -18.80
CA TRP A 207 27.48 -3.41 -19.07
C TRP A 207 27.46 -4.08 -20.45
N SER A 208 26.39 -4.81 -20.77
CA SER A 208 26.25 -5.52 -22.04
C SER A 208 26.29 -4.56 -23.25
N PHE A 209 25.76 -3.34 -23.09
CA PHE A 209 25.83 -2.28 -24.10
C PHE A 209 27.26 -1.89 -24.44
N PHE A 210 28.11 -1.68 -23.44
CA PHE A 210 29.51 -1.29 -23.65
C PHE A 210 30.35 -2.44 -24.21
N LYS A 211 30.09 -3.68 -23.79
CA LYS A 211 30.82 -4.85 -24.29
C LYS A 211 30.37 -5.33 -25.68
N LYS A 212 29.30 -4.78 -26.25
CA LYS A 212 28.70 -5.17 -27.55
C LYS A 212 28.55 -6.69 -27.71
N ASN A 213 28.23 -7.40 -26.63
CA ASN A 213 28.09 -8.85 -26.65
C ASN A 213 26.63 -9.23 -26.93
N GLU A 214 26.38 -9.94 -28.04
CA GLU A 214 25.03 -10.29 -28.49
C GLU A 214 24.37 -11.37 -27.64
N SER A 215 25.12 -12.36 -27.12
CA SER A 215 24.53 -13.41 -26.29
C SER A 215 24.00 -12.88 -24.96
N LEU A 216 24.72 -11.93 -24.35
CA LEU A 216 24.31 -11.32 -23.09
C LEU A 216 23.07 -10.43 -23.26
N ARG A 217 22.90 -9.83 -24.44
CA ARG A 217 21.68 -9.08 -24.81
C ARG A 217 20.43 -9.95 -24.73
N TYR A 218 20.44 -11.09 -25.42
CA TYR A 218 19.28 -11.98 -25.47
C TYR A 218 18.97 -12.59 -24.10
N PHE A 219 19.99 -12.88 -23.31
CA PHE A 219 19.82 -13.36 -21.93
C PHE A 219 19.10 -12.32 -21.06
N ILE A 220 19.50 -11.05 -21.15
CA ILE A 220 18.89 -9.95 -20.37
C ILE A 220 17.46 -9.66 -20.84
N LEU A 221 17.19 -9.71 -22.15
CA LEU A 221 15.83 -9.59 -22.69
C LEU A 221 14.92 -10.71 -22.18
N GLY A 222 15.40 -11.95 -22.21
CA GLY A 222 14.65 -13.09 -21.67
C GLY A 222 14.39 -12.97 -20.17
N LEU A 223 15.39 -12.52 -19.41
CA LEU A 223 15.25 -12.26 -17.97
C LEU A 223 14.25 -11.13 -17.69
N SER A 224 14.30 -10.04 -18.48
CA SER A 224 13.37 -8.91 -18.38
C SER A 224 11.94 -9.34 -18.65
N PHE A 225 11.72 -10.11 -19.72
CA PHE A 225 10.42 -10.64 -20.07
C PHE A 225 9.85 -11.54 -18.98
N ALA A 226 10.65 -12.47 -18.45
CA ALA A 226 10.23 -13.33 -17.36
C ALA A 226 9.90 -12.52 -16.10
N TYR A 227 10.78 -11.62 -15.69
CA TYR A 227 10.64 -10.89 -14.44
C TYR A 227 9.57 -9.79 -14.50
N LEU A 228 9.68 -8.85 -15.43
CA LEU A 228 8.73 -7.73 -15.57
C LEU A 228 7.39 -8.17 -16.16
N GLY A 229 7.40 -9.15 -17.06
CA GLY A 229 6.20 -9.62 -17.74
C GLY A 229 5.42 -10.65 -16.91
N ILE A 230 6.06 -11.75 -16.52
CA ILE A 230 5.38 -12.90 -15.91
C ILE A 230 5.27 -12.74 -14.40
N PHE A 231 6.37 -12.43 -13.70
CA PHE A 231 6.38 -12.36 -12.24
C PHE A 231 5.68 -11.11 -11.71
N MET A 232 5.98 -9.95 -12.29
CA MET A 232 5.38 -8.67 -11.86
C MET A 232 4.01 -8.38 -12.48
N GLY A 233 3.54 -9.22 -13.43
CA GLY A 233 2.21 -9.07 -14.04
C GLY A 233 2.08 -7.91 -15.02
N GLY A 234 3.21 -7.40 -15.53
CA GLY A 234 3.29 -6.22 -16.40
C GLY A 234 3.93 -5.02 -15.70
N GLY A 235 4.65 -4.21 -16.47
CA GLY A 235 5.25 -2.98 -15.98
C GLY A 235 4.23 -1.86 -15.81
N PHE A 236 4.61 -0.66 -16.25
CA PHE A 236 3.80 0.57 -16.16
C PHE A 236 2.38 0.39 -16.71
N SER A 237 1.37 0.43 -15.84
CA SER A 237 -0.04 0.26 -16.22
C SER A 237 -0.67 1.57 -16.64
N ILE A 238 -1.72 1.51 -17.49
CA ILE A 238 -2.57 2.68 -17.79
C ILE A 238 -3.18 3.24 -16.51
N ASN A 239 -3.52 2.37 -15.54
CA ASN A 239 -4.03 2.79 -14.25
C ASN A 239 -3.02 3.67 -13.50
N ASP A 240 -1.73 3.42 -13.64
CA ASP A 240 -0.68 4.22 -13.01
C ASP A 240 -0.56 5.62 -13.62
N ILE A 241 -0.74 5.72 -14.95
CA ILE A 241 -0.81 7.02 -15.65
C ILE A 241 -2.02 7.82 -15.17
N LEU A 242 -3.17 7.14 -15.03
CA LEU A 242 -4.39 7.78 -14.56
C LEU A 242 -4.26 8.24 -13.10
N ARG A 243 -3.60 7.47 -12.23
CA ARG A 243 -3.27 7.87 -10.84
C ARG A 243 -2.43 9.16 -10.85
N PHE A 244 -1.35 9.19 -11.62
CA PHE A 244 -0.46 10.36 -11.71
C PHE A 244 -1.21 11.59 -12.23
N LEU A 245 -2.03 11.44 -13.28
CA LEU A 245 -2.82 12.55 -13.83
C LEU A 245 -3.90 13.05 -12.86
N SER A 246 -4.40 12.18 -11.98
CA SER A 246 -5.39 12.54 -10.95
C SER A 246 -4.80 13.24 -9.71
N GLY A 247 -3.48 13.44 -9.66
CA GLY A 247 -2.81 14.11 -8.54
C GLY A 247 -2.67 13.27 -7.27
N HIS A 248 -3.09 12.00 -7.28
CA HIS A 248 -2.80 11.02 -6.23
C HIS A 248 -1.40 10.45 -6.46
N ILE A 249 -0.41 11.05 -5.81
CA ILE A 249 0.99 10.59 -5.85
C ILE A 249 1.19 9.59 -4.71
N PRO A 250 1.43 8.31 -4.98
CA PRO A 250 1.60 7.32 -3.93
C PRO A 250 2.85 7.61 -3.08
N VAL A 251 2.79 7.25 -1.80
CA VAL A 251 3.88 7.47 -0.82
C VAL A 251 5.21 6.92 -1.34
N LEU A 252 6.24 7.78 -1.44
CA LEU A 252 7.52 7.49 -2.09
C LEU A 252 8.21 6.23 -1.55
N LEU A 253 8.13 6.02 -0.23
CA LEU A 253 8.80 4.93 0.47
C LEU A 253 8.19 3.56 0.18
N ASN A 254 6.88 3.51 -0.10
CA ASN A 254 6.16 2.24 -0.26
C ASN A 254 6.01 1.81 -1.73
N ASN A 255 6.59 2.55 -2.67
CA ASN A 255 6.51 2.26 -4.11
C ASN A 255 7.85 2.53 -4.83
N LEU A 256 8.97 2.26 -4.13
CA LEU A 256 10.32 2.56 -4.59
C LEU A 256 10.67 1.89 -5.93
N TYR A 257 10.14 0.70 -6.19
CA TYR A 257 10.27 -0.03 -7.45
C TYR A 257 9.59 0.67 -8.63
N TRP A 258 8.38 1.19 -8.42
CA TRP A 258 7.65 1.89 -9.49
C TRP A 258 8.37 3.17 -9.89
N TYR A 259 8.82 3.93 -8.88
CA TYR A 259 9.59 5.15 -9.11
C TYR A 259 10.95 4.89 -9.77
N SER A 260 11.63 3.80 -9.41
CA SER A 260 12.88 3.43 -10.06
C SER A 260 12.66 3.06 -11.52
N LEU A 261 11.61 2.31 -11.88
CA LEU A 261 11.26 2.03 -13.28
C LEU A 261 11.07 3.30 -14.11
N VAL A 262 10.34 4.29 -13.59
CA VAL A 262 10.09 5.57 -14.29
C VAL A 262 11.39 6.35 -14.46
N VAL A 263 12.19 6.47 -13.39
CA VAL A 263 13.47 7.18 -13.41
C VAL A 263 14.46 6.50 -14.34
N ILE A 264 14.51 5.16 -14.34
CA ILE A 264 15.34 4.35 -15.24
C ILE A 264 14.90 4.54 -16.69
N ALA A 265 13.60 4.43 -17.00
CA ALA A 265 13.09 4.59 -18.36
C ALA A 265 13.39 5.99 -18.91
N ILE A 266 13.06 7.05 -18.16
CA ILE A 266 13.30 8.44 -18.56
C ILE A 266 14.81 8.73 -18.62
N GLY A 267 15.56 8.34 -17.59
CA GLY A 267 16.99 8.55 -17.48
C GLY A 267 17.79 7.87 -18.60
N LEU A 268 17.53 6.58 -18.84
CA LEU A 268 18.18 5.84 -19.92
C LEU A 268 17.83 6.40 -21.30
N THR A 269 16.60 6.90 -21.49
CA THR A 269 16.19 7.52 -22.76
C THR A 269 16.96 8.83 -23.01
N ILE A 270 17.17 9.65 -21.97
CA ILE A 270 17.90 10.91 -22.08
C ILE A 270 19.41 10.69 -22.30
N ILE A 271 19.99 9.66 -21.66
CA ILE A 271 21.44 9.38 -21.69
C ILE A 271 21.83 8.57 -22.93
N ALA A 272 21.12 7.48 -23.20
CA ALA A 272 21.49 6.45 -24.18
C ALA A 272 20.45 6.27 -25.31
N GLY A 273 19.42 7.12 -25.37
CA GLY A 273 18.42 7.10 -26.45
C GLY A 273 17.54 5.85 -26.42
N ARG A 274 17.56 5.05 -27.50
CA ARG A 274 16.70 3.85 -27.67
C ARG A 274 17.12 2.64 -26.81
N PHE A 275 17.88 2.87 -25.75
CA PHE A 275 18.44 1.81 -24.92
C PHE A 275 17.36 1.00 -24.20
N TYR A 276 16.35 1.67 -23.65
CA TYR A 276 15.22 1.00 -22.98
C TYR A 276 14.53 0.00 -23.92
N CYS A 277 14.11 0.43 -25.10
CA CYS A 277 13.45 -0.42 -26.09
C CYS A 277 14.31 -1.59 -26.61
N GLY A 278 15.64 -1.47 -26.60
CA GLY A 278 16.53 -2.47 -27.18
C GLY A 278 17.07 -3.53 -26.20
N TRP A 279 17.04 -3.23 -24.90
CA TRP A 279 17.78 -4.00 -23.89
C TRP A 279 17.02 -4.24 -22.59
N LEU A 280 15.95 -3.48 -22.31
CA LEU A 280 15.23 -3.55 -21.05
C LEU A 280 13.73 -3.76 -21.21
N CYS A 281 13.13 -3.24 -22.28
CA CYS A 281 11.73 -3.44 -22.59
C CYS A 281 11.47 -4.93 -22.86
N PRO A 282 10.58 -5.57 -22.10
CA PRO A 282 10.05 -6.88 -22.46
C PRO A 282 9.23 -6.82 -23.75
#